data_AF-A0A316UCS1-F1
#
_entry.id   AF-A0A316UCS1-F1
#
_cell.length_a   1.000
_cell.length_b   1.000
_cell.length_c   1.000
_cell.angle_alpha   90.00
_cell.angle_beta   90.00
_cell.angle_gamma   90.00
#
_symmetry.space_group_name_H-M   'P 1'
#
loop_
_entity.id
_entity.type
_entity.pdbx_description
1 polymer ?
#
loop_
_entity_poly.entity_id
_entity_poly.type
_entity_poly.pdbx_seq_one_letter_code
_entity_poly.pdbx_strand_id
1 'polypeptide(L)'
;MDLQVQRGGRRFTTSAYLERLKRRQLSAIGEKWEDLVPIRLEIDHEGWKLRDTFTWNASDDLTSHDEFSKNLCEDYGLPESSFVPLVREAIQAQISEYLSAKTSSVDGTLTRTNPELRINIKLDITVGAMNLLDQFDWDILDETSSPEDFAAAFAADLGLAGEFKTAIAHSIREQVEVHLRSLALAGHPFDGTEVLDDELKGAFLPGVQRLSVTRVGQEVEDHTPRLLQLTEAEVDRQERDRERDSKRKKRQTRGR
;
A
#
# COMPACT_ATOMS: atom_id res chain seq x y z
N MET A 1 21.65 17.35 18.35
CA MET A 1 21.79 16.14 19.18
C MET A 1 20.79 15.16 18.59
N ASP A 2 21.24 14.43 17.58
CA ASP A 2 20.41 13.55 16.77
C ASP A 2 20.23 12.22 17.51
N LEU A 3 19.05 12.04 18.11
CA LEU A 3 18.65 10.75 18.68
C LEU A 3 17.97 9.95 17.56
N GLN A 4 18.78 9.15 16.86
CA GLN A 4 18.29 8.05 16.03
C GLN A 4 17.67 6.99 16.94
N VAL A 5 16.35 6.83 16.86
CA VAL A 5 15.68 5.65 17.43
C VAL A 5 15.58 4.60 16.34
N GLN A 6 16.65 3.83 16.17
CA GLN A 6 16.56 2.48 15.62
C GLN A 6 16.23 1.52 16.76
N ARG A 7 15.06 0.86 16.70
CA ARG A 7 14.88 -0.59 16.87
C ARG A 7 13.44 -0.95 17.26
N GLY A 8 12.92 -1.95 16.54
CA GLY A 8 11.94 -2.90 17.04
C GLY A 8 10.52 -2.38 17.07
N GLY A 9 9.87 -2.34 15.90
CA GLY A 9 8.41 -2.29 15.83
C GLY A 9 7.83 -3.49 16.55
N ARG A 10 7.50 -3.32 17.83
CA ARG A 10 6.57 -4.22 18.49
C ARG A 10 5.24 -3.97 17.81
N ARG A 11 4.86 -4.92 16.94
CA ARG A 11 3.49 -5.02 16.46
C ARG A 11 2.56 -4.90 17.65
N PHE A 12 1.51 -4.11 17.46
CA PHE A 12 0.23 -4.31 18.12
C PHE A 12 0.06 -5.80 18.41
N THR A 13 0.16 -6.17 19.68
CA THR A 13 -0.49 -7.40 20.08
C THR A 13 -1.97 -7.10 19.93
N THR A 14 -2.61 -7.74 18.97
CA THR A 14 -4.07 -7.91 18.86
C THR A 14 -4.71 -8.13 20.24
N SER A 15 -3.94 -8.69 21.19
CA SER A 15 -4.21 -8.81 22.62
C SER A 15 -4.84 -7.59 23.29
N ALA A 16 -4.23 -6.38 23.27
CA ALA A 16 -4.73 -5.26 24.09
C ALA A 16 -6.06 -4.67 23.58
N TYR A 17 -6.30 -4.78 22.27
CA TYR A 17 -7.51 -4.34 21.58
C TYR A 17 -8.65 -5.37 21.69
N LEU A 18 -8.33 -6.66 21.46
CA LEU A 18 -9.29 -7.76 21.64
C LEU A 18 -9.76 -7.90 23.09
N GLU A 19 -8.94 -7.50 24.06
CA GLU A 19 -9.30 -7.56 25.48
C GLU A 19 -10.39 -6.56 25.87
N ARG A 20 -10.55 -5.46 25.11
CA ARG A 20 -11.52 -4.37 25.40
C ARG A 20 -12.88 -4.54 24.73
N LEU A 21 -13.01 -5.40 23.72
CA LEU A 21 -14.26 -5.60 22.97
C LEU A 21 -15.09 -6.75 23.56
N LYS A 22 -16.39 -6.52 23.82
CA LYS A 22 -17.30 -7.59 24.26
C LYS A 22 -17.50 -8.59 23.12
N ARG A 23 -17.61 -9.90 23.42
CA ARG A 23 -17.76 -11.00 22.43
C ARG A 23 -18.84 -10.76 21.35
N ARG A 24 -19.92 -10.04 21.65
CA ARG A 24 -20.98 -9.68 20.67
C ARG A 24 -20.55 -8.62 19.66
N GLN A 25 -19.64 -7.72 20.04
CA GLN A 25 -19.07 -6.73 19.12
C GLN A 25 -18.07 -7.44 18.19
N LEU A 26 -17.24 -8.34 18.72
CA LEU A 26 -16.30 -9.14 17.92
C LEU A 26 -16.98 -9.99 16.83
N SER A 27 -18.15 -10.58 17.11
CA SER A 27 -18.91 -11.34 16.10
C SER A 27 -19.51 -10.45 15.00
N ALA A 28 -20.01 -9.26 15.36
CA ALA A 28 -20.57 -8.32 14.39
C ALA A 28 -19.49 -7.66 13.50
N ILE A 29 -18.25 -7.55 14.01
CA ILE A 29 -17.09 -7.05 13.27
C ILE A 29 -16.68 -8.04 12.17
N GLY A 30 -16.64 -9.34 12.47
CA GLY A 30 -16.28 -10.37 11.50
C GLY A 30 -17.30 -10.59 10.38
N GLU A 31 -18.49 -9.99 10.48
CA GLU A 31 -19.54 -10.05 9.46
C GLU A 31 -19.56 -8.82 8.51
N LYS A 32 -18.80 -7.76 8.82
CA LYS A 32 -18.66 -6.59 7.94
C LYS A 32 -17.65 -6.89 6.83
N TRP A 33 -17.97 -6.45 5.61
CA TRP A 33 -17.04 -6.48 4.48
C TRP A 33 -15.85 -5.54 4.76
N GLU A 34 -14.65 -5.98 4.40
CA GLU A 34 -13.43 -5.20 4.59
C GLU A 34 -13.17 -4.31 3.38
N ASP A 35 -13.26 -3.00 3.55
CA ASP A 35 -12.96 -2.01 2.51
C ASP A 35 -11.61 -1.36 2.80
N LEU A 36 -10.52 -2.07 2.45
CA LEU A 36 -9.18 -1.75 2.89
C LEU A 36 -8.52 -0.66 2.04
N VAL A 37 -8.23 0.47 2.68
CA VAL A 37 -7.50 1.62 2.14
C VAL A 37 -6.03 1.51 2.51
N PRO A 38 -5.08 1.52 1.55
CA PRO A 38 -3.66 1.62 1.85
C PRO A 38 -3.32 3.04 2.32
N ILE A 39 -2.99 3.19 3.61
CA ILE A 39 -2.60 4.45 4.22
C ILE A 39 -1.09 4.56 4.27
N ARG A 40 -0.56 5.64 3.68
CA ARG A 40 0.85 6.03 3.79
C ARG A 40 1.00 7.33 4.59
N LEU A 41 1.81 7.30 5.63
CA LEU A 41 2.17 8.47 6.43
C LEU A 41 3.57 8.97 6.03
N GLU A 42 3.66 10.22 5.58
CA GLU A 42 4.92 10.92 5.29
C GLU A 42 5.00 12.29 5.97
N ILE A 43 4.98 12.30 7.30
CA ILE A 43 4.91 13.52 8.11
C ILE A 43 6.33 13.97 8.50
N ASP A 44 6.64 15.24 8.27
CA ASP A 44 7.87 15.91 8.71
C ASP A 44 7.45 17.16 9.48
N HIS A 45 7.73 17.20 10.78
CA HIS A 45 7.27 18.25 11.67
C HIS A 45 8.25 18.46 12.82
N GLU A 46 8.70 19.71 13.01
CA GLU A 46 9.59 20.11 14.11
C GLU A 46 10.86 19.24 14.26
N GLY A 47 11.42 18.78 13.13
CA GLY A 47 12.61 17.93 13.09
C GLY A 47 12.35 16.43 13.31
N TRP A 48 11.11 16.07 13.64
CA TRP A 48 10.66 14.69 13.70
C TRP A 48 10.11 14.23 12.36
N LYS A 49 10.39 12.96 12.01
CA LYS A 49 9.89 12.34 10.79
C LYS A 49 9.16 11.05 11.14
N LEU A 50 7.90 10.95 10.70
CA LEU A 50 7.11 9.73 10.76
C LEU A 50 6.93 9.17 9.35
N ARG A 51 7.37 7.94 9.14
CA ARG A 51 7.21 7.17 7.90
C ARG A 51 6.61 5.82 8.27
N ASP A 52 5.36 5.61 7.88
CA ASP A 52 4.66 4.36 8.17
C ASP A 52 3.63 4.05 7.08
N THR A 53 3.28 2.77 6.94
CA THR A 53 2.33 2.26 5.96
C THR A 53 1.51 1.14 6.57
N PHE A 54 0.19 1.22 6.43
CA PHE A 54 -0.75 0.21 6.92
C PHE A 54 -2.05 0.23 6.11
N THR A 55 -2.89 -0.79 6.27
CA THR A 55 -4.21 -0.83 5.66
C THR A 55 -5.28 -0.46 6.68
N TRP A 56 -6.22 0.40 6.31
CA TRP A 56 -7.34 0.81 7.15
C TRP A 56 -8.66 0.38 6.54
N ASN A 57 -9.55 -0.24 7.31
CA ASN A 57 -10.91 -0.53 6.82
C ASN A 57 -11.76 0.75 6.83
N ALA A 58 -12.13 1.26 5.67
CA ALA A 58 -12.98 2.46 5.54
C ALA A 58 -14.37 2.28 6.17
N SER A 59 -14.82 1.03 6.36
CA SER A 59 -16.08 0.70 7.04
C SER A 59 -15.94 0.55 8.57
N ASP A 60 -14.73 0.75 9.11
CA ASP A 60 -14.49 0.73 10.56
C ASP A 60 -15.04 1.99 11.23
N ASP A 61 -16.07 1.81 12.03
CA ASP A 61 -16.74 2.82 12.86
C ASP A 61 -16.40 2.68 14.36
N LEU A 62 -15.57 1.70 14.72
CA LEU A 62 -15.24 1.39 16.11
C LEU A 62 -13.90 1.97 16.52
N THR A 63 -12.91 1.96 15.62
CA THR A 63 -11.59 2.46 15.93
C THR A 63 -11.53 3.97 15.67
N SER A 64 -11.43 4.75 16.75
CA SER A 64 -11.24 6.18 16.64
C SER A 64 -9.88 6.51 16.01
N HIS A 65 -9.87 7.32 14.95
CA HIS A 65 -8.62 7.81 14.35
C HIS A 65 -7.75 8.59 15.36
N ASP A 66 -8.37 9.29 16.31
CA ASP A 66 -7.68 9.94 17.43
C ASP A 66 -6.91 8.94 18.29
N GLU A 67 -7.59 7.87 18.74
CA GLU A 67 -7.00 6.86 19.63
C GLU A 67 -5.88 6.10 18.92
N PHE A 68 -6.10 5.70 17.67
CA PHE A 68 -5.07 5.08 16.84
C PHE A 68 -3.85 6.00 16.69
N SER A 69 -4.07 7.27 16.35
CA SER A 69 -2.99 8.25 16.18
C SER A 69 -2.20 8.47 17.47
N LYS A 70 -2.89 8.49 18.62
CA LYS A 70 -2.24 8.60 19.93
C LYS A 70 -1.34 7.40 20.22
N ASN A 71 -1.85 6.19 20.07
CA ASN A 71 -1.08 4.97 20.31
C ASN A 71 0.14 4.90 19.36
N LEU A 72 -0.04 5.26 18.09
CA LEU A 72 1.06 5.34 17.13
C LEU A 72 2.13 6.34 17.57
N CYS A 73 1.73 7.52 18.05
CA CYS A 73 2.68 8.51 18.56
C CYS A 73 3.42 8.01 19.81
N GLU A 74 2.71 7.33 20.72
CA GLU A 74 3.30 6.71 21.92
C GLU A 74 4.34 5.64 21.55
N ASP A 75 4.02 4.74 20.63
CA ASP A 75 4.89 3.66 20.17
C ASP A 75 6.19 4.18 19.53
N TYR A 76 6.10 5.27 18.77
CA TYR A 76 7.25 5.92 18.12
C TYR A 76 7.94 6.97 19.00
N GLY A 77 7.43 7.25 20.20
CA GLY A 77 7.97 8.28 21.09
C GLY A 77 7.86 9.71 20.55
N LEU A 78 6.82 10.01 19.79
CA LEU A 78 6.59 11.30 19.14
C LEU A 78 5.82 12.28 20.06
N PRO A 79 6.01 13.61 19.90
CA PRO A 79 5.23 14.61 20.64
C PRO A 79 3.72 14.55 20.28
N GLU A 80 2.92 13.95 21.16
CA GLU A 80 1.48 13.70 20.91
C GLU A 80 0.71 14.97 20.54
N SER A 81 0.98 16.10 21.22
CA SER A 81 0.28 17.37 20.99
C SER A 81 0.39 17.86 19.55
N SER A 82 1.50 17.54 18.88
CA SER A 82 1.79 17.99 17.53
C SER A 82 1.46 16.90 16.50
N PHE A 83 1.77 15.64 16.78
CA PHE A 83 1.65 14.55 15.79
C PHE A 83 0.27 13.91 15.72
N VAL A 84 -0.45 13.78 16.83
CA VAL A 84 -1.79 13.18 16.83
C VAL A 84 -2.76 13.86 15.85
N PRO A 85 -2.88 15.20 15.80
CA PRO A 85 -3.74 15.84 14.80
C PRO A 85 -3.25 15.62 13.37
N LEU A 86 -1.92 15.65 13.12
CA LEU A 86 -1.34 15.46 11.79
C LEU A 86 -1.58 14.04 11.25
N VAL A 87 -1.40 13.02 12.09
CA VAL A 87 -1.63 11.61 11.72
C VAL A 87 -3.11 11.39 11.39
N ARG A 88 -4.00 11.88 12.26
CA ARG A 88 -5.45 11.76 12.06
C ARG A 88 -5.92 12.43 10.77
N GLU A 89 -5.48 13.66 10.53
CA GLU A 89 -5.84 14.40 9.32
C GLU A 89 -5.34 13.66 8.07
N ALA A 90 -4.12 13.11 8.10
CA ALA A 90 -3.57 12.33 7.00
C ALA A 90 -4.36 11.04 6.72
N ILE A 91 -4.81 10.33 7.77
CA ILE A 91 -5.67 9.14 7.64
C ILE A 91 -7.02 9.53 7.05
N GLN A 92 -7.68 10.54 7.62
CA GLN A 92 -9.01 10.99 7.18
C GLN A 92 -9.01 11.50 5.75
N ALA A 93 -7.98 12.24 5.35
CA ALA A 93 -7.84 12.75 3.99
C ALA A 93 -7.73 11.61 2.97
N GLN A 94 -6.88 10.60 3.24
CA GLN A 94 -6.70 9.44 2.36
C GLN A 94 -7.98 8.60 2.26
N ILE A 95 -8.67 8.35 3.37
CA ILE A 95 -9.96 7.62 3.36
C ILE A 95 -11.02 8.40 2.56
N SER A 96 -11.12 9.72 2.78
CA SER A 96 -12.08 10.57 2.05
C SER A 96 -11.81 10.58 0.55
N GLU A 97 -10.54 10.70 0.15
CA GLU A 97 -10.13 10.64 -1.25
C GLU A 97 -10.48 9.29 -1.87
N TYR A 98 -10.15 8.18 -1.19
CA TYR A 98 -10.48 6.82 -1.62
C TYR A 98 -11.99 6.64 -1.88
N LEU A 99 -12.83 7.05 -0.91
CA LEU A 99 -14.29 6.91 -1.03
C LEU A 99 -14.88 7.78 -2.15
N SER A 100 -14.31 8.97 -2.37
CA SER A 100 -14.73 9.86 -3.45
C SER A 100 -14.45 9.23 -4.82
N ALA A 101 -13.26 8.65 -5.01
CA ALA A 101 -12.87 8.00 -6.26
C ALA A 101 -13.72 6.75 -6.55
N LYS A 102 -13.99 5.95 -5.50
CA LYS A 102 -14.82 4.74 -5.60
C LYS A 102 -16.26 5.07 -6.04
N THR A 103 -16.86 6.12 -5.50
CA THR A 103 -18.24 6.51 -5.85
C THR A 103 -18.37 6.95 -7.31
N SER A 104 -17.34 7.57 -7.88
CA SER A 104 -17.34 8.00 -9.28
C SER A 104 -17.20 6.85 -10.29
N SER A 105 -16.83 5.65 -9.85
CA SER A 105 -16.58 4.49 -10.73
C SER A 105 -17.81 3.60 -10.99
N VAL A 106 -18.96 3.90 -10.38
CA VAL A 106 -20.14 3.02 -10.41
C VAL A 106 -21.18 3.51 -11.42
N ASP A 107 -21.03 3.09 -12.68
CA ASP A 107 -22.14 2.91 -13.64
C ASP A 107 -21.85 1.83 -14.72
N GLY A 108 -20.77 1.05 -14.56
CA GLY A 108 -20.41 -0.02 -15.48
C GLY A 108 -21.23 -1.28 -15.25
N THR A 109 -22.19 -1.56 -16.14
CA THR A 109 -22.82 -2.89 -16.20
C THR A 109 -21.75 -3.87 -16.68
N LEU A 110 -21.12 -4.62 -15.78
CA LEU A 110 -20.10 -5.63 -16.10
C LEU A 110 -20.65 -6.60 -17.16
N THR A 111 -20.27 -6.41 -18.43
CA THR A 111 -20.58 -7.37 -19.48
C THR A 111 -19.64 -8.58 -19.33
N ARG A 112 -20.07 -9.77 -19.77
CA ARG A 112 -19.41 -11.08 -19.56
C ARG A 112 -18.00 -11.22 -20.17
N THR A 113 -17.42 -10.15 -20.71
CA THR A 113 -16.04 -10.08 -21.17
C THR A 113 -15.30 -9.11 -20.27
N ASN A 114 -14.92 -9.55 -19.06
CA ASN A 114 -14.12 -8.73 -18.16
C ASN A 114 -12.77 -8.47 -18.85
N PRO A 115 -12.45 -7.23 -19.28
CA PRO A 115 -11.15 -6.96 -19.88
C PRO A 115 -10.08 -7.15 -18.79
N GLU A 116 -9.05 -7.94 -19.07
CA GLU A 116 -7.90 -8.01 -18.17
C GLU A 116 -7.19 -6.65 -18.14
N LEU A 117 -7.19 -5.96 -17.01
CA LEU A 117 -6.41 -4.74 -16.80
C LEU A 117 -5.22 -5.08 -15.91
N ARG A 118 -4.23 -5.71 -16.53
CA ARG A 118 -3.02 -6.17 -15.83
C ARG A 118 -2.02 -5.04 -15.71
N ILE A 119 -1.52 -4.84 -14.50
CA ILE A 119 -0.44 -3.93 -14.19
C ILE A 119 0.77 -4.71 -13.72
N ASN A 120 1.89 -4.02 -13.64
CA ASN A 120 3.12 -4.60 -13.17
C ASN A 120 3.42 -4.08 -11.75
N ILE A 121 3.18 -4.92 -10.74
CA ILE A 121 3.47 -4.59 -9.34
C ILE A 121 4.98 -4.69 -9.13
N LYS A 122 5.58 -3.61 -8.63
CA LYS A 122 7.00 -3.57 -8.29
C LYS A 122 7.17 -3.47 -6.79
N LEU A 123 7.92 -4.40 -6.21
CA LEU A 123 8.28 -4.39 -4.79
C LEU A 123 9.72 -3.86 -4.63
N ASP A 124 9.86 -2.85 -3.78
CA ASP A 124 11.14 -2.41 -3.20
C ASP A 124 10.89 -2.12 -1.72
N ILE A 125 11.02 -3.17 -0.91
CA ILE A 125 10.64 -3.16 0.50
C ILE A 125 11.89 -3.39 1.35
N THR A 126 12.26 -2.39 2.15
CA THR A 126 13.36 -2.52 3.12
C THR A 126 12.80 -2.70 4.53
N VAL A 127 13.14 -3.80 5.19
CA VAL A 127 12.85 -4.05 6.62
C VAL A 127 14.15 -4.37 7.34
N GLY A 128 14.57 -3.48 8.23
CA GLY A 128 15.88 -3.57 8.86
C GLY A 128 16.99 -3.55 7.82
N ALA A 129 17.87 -4.56 7.85
CA ALA A 129 18.96 -4.70 6.87
C ALA A 129 18.56 -5.50 5.62
N MET A 130 17.33 -6.01 5.53
CA MET A 130 16.87 -6.81 4.40
C MET A 130 16.11 -5.93 3.41
N ASN A 131 16.42 -6.06 2.12
CA ASN A 131 15.71 -5.41 1.03
C ASN A 131 15.16 -6.46 0.07
N LEU A 132 13.84 -6.51 -0.06
CA LEU A 132 13.12 -7.37 -0.98
C LEU A 132 12.86 -6.57 -2.27
N LEU A 133 13.38 -7.09 -3.38
CA LEU A 133 13.08 -6.64 -4.73
C LEU A 133 12.32 -7.73 -5.46
N ASP A 134 11.19 -7.39 -6.06
CA ASP A 134 10.47 -8.31 -6.95
C ASP A 134 9.55 -7.54 -7.89
N GLN A 135 9.05 -8.24 -8.90
CA GLN A 135 8.08 -7.71 -9.83
C GLN A 135 7.13 -8.82 -10.32
N PHE A 136 5.82 -8.55 -10.34
CA PHE A 136 4.83 -9.50 -10.85
C PHE A 136 3.60 -8.83 -11.45
N ASP A 137 2.95 -9.53 -12.37
CA ASP A 137 1.72 -9.10 -13.02
C ASP A 137 0.55 -9.22 -12.03
N TRP A 138 -0.32 -8.22 -12.01
CA TRP A 138 -1.53 -8.20 -11.18
C TRP A 138 -2.71 -7.66 -11.97
N ASP A 139 -3.83 -8.39 -12.00
CA ASP A 139 -5.07 -7.88 -12.59
C ASP A 139 -5.82 -7.02 -11.56
N ILE A 140 -6.07 -5.75 -11.89
CA ILE A 140 -6.70 -4.81 -10.96
C ILE A 140 -8.22 -4.96 -10.89
N LEU A 141 -8.83 -5.69 -11.83
CA LEU A 141 -10.28 -5.94 -11.86
C LEU A 141 -10.65 -7.34 -11.34
N ASP A 142 -9.67 -8.15 -10.96
CA ASP A 142 -9.92 -9.45 -10.37
C ASP A 142 -10.28 -9.33 -8.88
N GLU A 143 -11.58 -9.41 -8.59
CA GLU A 143 -12.10 -9.39 -7.21
C GLU A 143 -11.78 -10.66 -6.41
N THR A 144 -11.31 -11.73 -7.07
CA THR A 144 -10.97 -12.99 -6.39
C THR A 144 -9.55 -13.01 -5.83
N SER A 145 -8.68 -12.12 -6.32
CA SER A 145 -7.30 -12.02 -5.90
C SER A 145 -7.15 -11.12 -4.67
N SER A 146 -6.81 -11.72 -3.52
CA SER A 146 -6.56 -11.02 -2.26
C SER A 146 -5.07 -10.67 -2.10
N PRO A 147 -4.69 -9.39 -1.99
CA PRO A 147 -3.31 -8.97 -1.71
C PRO A 147 -2.74 -9.57 -0.41
N GLU A 148 -3.57 -9.70 0.63
CA GLU A 148 -3.17 -10.27 1.92
C GLU A 148 -2.86 -11.76 1.81
N ASP A 149 -3.69 -12.53 1.09
CA ASP A 149 -3.47 -13.96 0.90
C ASP A 149 -2.23 -14.23 0.05
N PHE A 150 -2.05 -13.45 -1.03
CA PHE A 150 -0.84 -13.50 -1.84
C PHE A 150 0.40 -13.17 -1.00
N ALA A 151 0.38 -12.06 -0.25
CA ALA A 151 1.51 -11.66 0.59
C ALA A 151 1.84 -12.69 1.68
N ALA A 152 0.82 -13.35 2.24
CA ALA A 152 0.99 -14.39 3.23
C ALA A 152 1.67 -15.65 2.65
N ALA A 153 1.23 -16.11 1.48
CA ALA A 153 1.83 -17.23 0.77
C ALA A 153 3.26 -16.90 0.30
N PHE A 154 3.44 -15.76 -0.36
CA PHE A 154 4.72 -15.29 -0.88
C PHE A 154 5.78 -15.17 0.22
N ALA A 155 5.43 -14.58 1.36
CA ALA A 155 6.33 -14.48 2.50
C ALA A 155 6.63 -15.86 3.13
N ALA A 156 5.66 -16.79 3.13
CA ALA A 156 5.88 -18.14 3.63
C ALA A 156 6.87 -18.91 2.75
N ASP A 157 6.71 -18.84 1.43
CA ASP A 157 7.58 -19.51 0.45
C ASP A 157 9.04 -19.03 0.52
N LEU A 158 9.24 -17.73 0.79
CA LEU A 158 10.56 -17.12 0.92
C LEU A 158 11.11 -17.11 2.36
N GLY A 159 10.35 -17.61 3.35
CA GLY A 159 10.75 -17.60 4.75
C GLY A 159 10.91 -16.18 5.35
N LEU A 160 10.14 -15.22 4.87
CA LEU A 160 10.22 -13.82 5.30
C LEU A 160 9.57 -13.60 6.66
N ALA A 161 10.09 -12.60 7.38
CA ALA A 161 9.50 -12.13 8.63
C ALA A 161 8.11 -11.54 8.41
N GLY A 162 7.31 -11.48 9.48
CA GLY A 162 5.92 -11.08 9.40
C GLY A 162 5.72 -9.69 8.81
N GLU A 163 6.67 -8.76 9.04
CA GLU A 163 6.64 -7.36 8.57
C GLU A 163 6.57 -7.25 7.05
N PHE A 164 7.18 -8.19 6.33
CA PHE A 164 7.10 -8.22 4.87
C PHE A 164 5.68 -8.49 4.38
N LYS A 165 4.90 -9.33 5.07
CA LYS A 165 3.51 -9.64 4.68
C LYS A 165 2.67 -8.36 4.57
N THR A 166 2.73 -7.53 5.61
CA THR A 166 1.98 -6.28 5.67
C THR A 166 2.48 -5.26 4.65
N ALA A 167 3.80 -5.17 4.45
CA ALA A 167 4.38 -4.24 3.49
C ALA A 167 4.07 -4.63 2.03
N ILE A 168 4.08 -5.94 1.70
CA ILE A 168 3.74 -6.45 0.37
C ILE A 168 2.25 -6.19 0.07
N ALA A 169 1.35 -6.57 0.98
CA ALA A 169 -0.09 -6.34 0.79
C ALA A 169 -0.40 -4.85 0.60
N HIS A 170 0.18 -3.97 1.42
CA HIS A 170 0.06 -2.53 1.24
C HIS A 170 0.59 -2.07 -0.12
N SER A 171 1.77 -2.52 -0.54
CA SER A 171 2.39 -2.11 -1.81
C SER A 171 1.55 -2.52 -3.04
N ILE A 172 0.93 -3.70 -3.00
CA ILE A 172 -0.01 -4.15 -4.03
C ILE A 172 -1.23 -3.22 -4.05
N ARG A 173 -1.89 -3.03 -2.90
CA ARG A 173 -3.10 -2.19 -2.80
C ARG A 173 -2.87 -0.76 -3.26
N GLU A 174 -1.76 -0.15 -2.83
CA GLU A 174 -1.40 1.20 -3.21
C GLU A 174 -1.19 1.33 -4.73
N GLN A 175 -0.46 0.40 -5.34
CA GLN A 175 -0.25 0.43 -6.79
C GLN A 175 -1.56 0.19 -7.55
N VAL A 176 -2.41 -0.74 -7.11
CA VAL A 176 -3.74 -0.97 -7.67
C VAL A 176 -4.59 0.30 -7.61
N GLU A 177 -4.65 0.95 -6.44
CA GLU A 177 -5.45 2.16 -6.24
C GLU A 177 -4.98 3.31 -7.13
N VAL A 178 -3.67 3.52 -7.28
CA VAL A 178 -3.12 4.54 -8.17
C VAL A 178 -3.61 4.32 -9.61
N HIS A 179 -3.57 3.08 -10.12
CA HIS A 179 -4.01 2.78 -11.48
C HIS A 179 -5.53 2.94 -11.65
N LEU A 180 -6.32 2.46 -10.68
CA LEU A 180 -7.79 2.66 -10.69
C LEU A 180 -8.15 4.15 -10.70
N ARG A 181 -7.47 4.95 -9.89
CA ARG A 181 -7.68 6.40 -9.84
C ARG A 181 -7.29 7.08 -11.14
N SER A 182 -6.15 6.70 -11.74
CA SER A 182 -5.73 7.22 -13.04
C SER A 182 -6.74 6.89 -14.15
N LEU A 183 -7.29 5.68 -14.18
CA LEU A 183 -8.35 5.29 -15.11
C LEU A 183 -9.63 6.12 -14.90
N ALA A 184 -10.07 6.28 -13.66
CA ALA A 184 -11.26 7.08 -13.33
C ALA A 184 -11.09 8.56 -13.73
N LEU A 185 -9.92 9.15 -13.47
CA LEU A 185 -9.60 10.53 -13.86
C LEU A 185 -9.55 10.72 -15.39
N ALA A 186 -9.13 9.68 -16.14
CA ALA A 186 -9.17 9.66 -17.59
C ALA A 186 -10.58 9.41 -18.15
N GLY A 187 -11.58 9.16 -17.30
CA GLY A 187 -12.96 8.87 -17.69
C GLY A 187 -13.14 7.47 -18.30
N HIS A 188 -12.27 6.51 -17.95
CA HIS A 188 -12.41 5.13 -18.42
C HIS A 188 -13.69 4.49 -17.85
N PRO A 189 -14.52 3.85 -18.68
CA PRO A 189 -15.84 3.33 -18.28
C PRO A 189 -15.80 1.96 -17.59
N PHE A 190 -14.63 1.32 -17.47
CA PHE A 190 -14.46 -0.03 -16.89
C PHE A 190 -15.33 -1.12 -17.55
N ASP A 191 -15.64 -0.97 -18.84
CA ASP A 191 -16.66 -1.77 -19.54
C ASP A 191 -16.11 -2.81 -20.53
N GLY A 192 -14.79 -2.90 -20.70
CA GLY A 192 -14.18 -3.69 -21.78
C GLY A 192 -13.29 -2.89 -22.72
N THR A 193 -13.52 -1.58 -22.81
CA THR A 193 -12.82 -0.71 -23.76
C THR A 193 -11.33 -0.56 -23.44
N GLU A 194 -10.52 -0.41 -24.49
CA GLU A 194 -9.10 -0.12 -24.32
C GLU A 194 -8.88 1.24 -23.64
N VAL A 195 -7.77 1.36 -22.91
CA VAL A 195 -7.32 2.66 -22.39
C VAL A 195 -6.96 3.57 -23.56
N LEU A 196 -7.67 4.70 -23.67
CA LEU A 196 -7.53 5.67 -24.77
C LEU A 196 -6.36 6.64 -24.56
N ASP A 197 -6.03 6.93 -23.30
CA ASP A 197 -4.89 7.79 -22.97
C ASP A 197 -3.58 7.02 -23.20
N ASP A 198 -2.76 7.48 -24.14
CA ASP A 198 -1.53 6.79 -24.55
C ASP A 198 -0.46 6.72 -23.43
N GLU A 199 -0.39 7.74 -22.56
CA GLU A 199 0.55 7.76 -21.43
C GLU A 199 0.12 6.72 -20.38
N LEU A 200 -1.17 6.67 -20.07
CA LEU A 200 -1.75 5.71 -19.16
C LEU A 200 -1.72 4.29 -19.71
N LYS A 201 -1.97 4.10 -21.01
CA LYS A 201 -1.93 2.79 -21.69
C LYS A 201 -0.58 2.10 -21.51
N GLY A 202 0.52 2.87 -21.51
CA GLY A 202 1.87 2.35 -21.28
C GLY A 202 2.12 1.78 -19.88
N ALA A 203 1.26 2.08 -18.90
CA ALA A 203 1.33 1.51 -17.56
C ALA A 203 0.65 0.13 -17.45
N PHE A 204 -0.15 -0.25 -18.44
CA PHE A 204 -0.85 -1.55 -18.48
C PHE A 204 -0.11 -2.55 -19.37
N LEU A 205 -0.18 -3.82 -18.97
CA LEU A 205 0.39 -4.93 -19.72
C LEU A 205 -0.54 -5.31 -20.88
N PRO A 206 0.00 -5.64 -22.06
CA PRO A 206 -0.81 -6.15 -23.17
C PRO A 206 -1.42 -7.50 -22.79
N GLY A 207 -2.55 -7.89 -23.40
CA GLY A 207 -3.17 -9.20 -23.16
C GLY A 207 -2.20 -10.37 -23.37
N VAL A 208 -2.30 -11.41 -22.54
CA VAL A 208 -1.38 -12.57 -22.62
C VAL A 208 -1.58 -13.28 -23.95
N GLN A 209 -0.57 -13.29 -24.80
CA GLN A 209 -0.63 -14.02 -26.05
C GLN A 209 -0.29 -15.49 -25.80
N ARG A 210 -1.02 -16.41 -26.45
CA ARG A 210 -0.83 -17.86 -26.30
C ARG A 210 0.60 -18.33 -26.62
N LEU A 211 1.33 -17.57 -27.43
CA LEU A 211 2.71 -17.88 -27.82
C LEU A 211 3.76 -17.25 -26.88
N SER A 212 3.37 -16.40 -25.94
CA SER A 212 4.25 -15.64 -25.04
C SER A 212 3.97 -15.92 -23.56
N VAL A 213 3.54 -17.14 -23.23
CA VAL A 213 3.19 -17.53 -21.85
C VAL A 213 4.44 -17.67 -20.97
N THR A 214 5.60 -17.94 -21.57
CA THR A 214 6.88 -18.08 -20.86
C THR A 214 7.69 -16.80 -20.97
N ARG A 215 8.12 -16.25 -19.83
CA ARG A 215 9.13 -15.19 -19.76
C ARG A 215 10.51 -15.73 -20.18
N VAL A 216 11.32 -14.89 -20.81
CA VAL A 216 12.68 -15.25 -21.25
C VAL A 216 13.69 -14.14 -20.97
N GLY A 217 14.96 -14.51 -20.75
CA GLY A 217 16.04 -13.55 -20.54
C GLY A 217 15.80 -12.64 -19.33
N GLN A 218 15.94 -11.33 -19.54
CA GLN A 218 15.81 -10.32 -18.48
C GLN A 218 14.46 -10.35 -17.78
N GLU A 219 13.38 -10.70 -18.49
CA GLU A 219 12.05 -10.78 -17.88
C GLU A 219 11.99 -11.84 -16.77
N VAL A 220 12.75 -12.93 -16.89
CA VAL A 220 12.82 -13.93 -15.82
C VAL A 220 13.53 -13.35 -14.60
N GLU A 221 14.65 -12.65 -14.81
CA GLU A 221 15.42 -12.04 -13.72
C GLU A 221 14.63 -10.95 -12.99
N ASP A 222 13.90 -10.11 -13.73
CA ASP A 222 13.11 -9.01 -13.18
C ASP A 222 11.89 -9.54 -12.39
N HIS A 223 11.32 -10.67 -12.80
CA HIS A 223 10.17 -11.31 -12.12
C HIS A 223 10.58 -12.47 -11.22
N THR A 224 11.81 -12.42 -10.70
CA THR A 224 12.29 -13.35 -9.69
C THR A 224 12.55 -12.58 -8.39
N PRO A 225 11.99 -13.01 -7.25
CA PRO A 225 12.20 -12.32 -5.99
C PRO A 225 13.65 -12.40 -5.55
N ARG A 226 14.19 -11.26 -5.10
CA ARG A 226 15.55 -11.11 -4.61
C ARG A 226 15.54 -10.50 -3.23
N LEU A 227 16.09 -11.23 -2.27
CA LEU A 227 16.31 -10.75 -0.91
C LEU A 227 17.79 -10.36 -0.76
N LEU A 228 18.04 -9.07 -0.61
CA LEU A 228 19.37 -8.49 -0.48
C LEU A 228 19.66 -8.12 0.98
N GLN A 229 20.85 -8.44 1.45
CA GLN A 229 21.36 -7.93 2.72
C GLN A 229 22.11 -6.63 2.49
N LEU A 230 21.63 -5.56 3.11
CA LEU A 230 22.23 -4.23 3.07
C LEU A 230 23.14 -4.00 4.27
N THR A 231 24.22 -3.28 4.03
CA THR A 231 25.02 -2.64 5.08
C THR A 231 24.31 -1.41 5.63
N GLU A 232 24.69 -0.97 6.83
CA GLU A 232 24.15 0.26 7.44
C GLU A 232 24.35 1.49 6.54
N ALA A 233 25.51 1.61 5.88
CA ALA A 233 25.77 2.69 4.94
C ALA A 233 24.87 2.64 3.69
N GLU A 234 24.48 1.45 3.23
CA GLU A 234 23.55 1.29 2.12
C GLU A 234 22.12 1.61 2.52
N VAL A 235 21.70 1.22 3.73
CA VAL A 235 20.40 1.60 4.30
C VAL A 235 20.29 3.12 4.41
N ASP A 236 21.28 3.77 5.02
CA ASP A 236 21.33 5.24 5.15
C ASP A 236 21.28 5.93 3.78
N ARG A 237 21.97 5.36 2.78
CA ARG A 237 21.95 5.89 1.42
C ARG A 237 20.57 5.74 0.79
N GLN A 238 19.94 4.57 0.89
CA GLN A 238 18.59 4.34 0.39
C GLN A 238 17.59 5.31 1.02
N GLU A 239 17.67 5.54 2.33
CA GLU A 239 16.79 6.49 3.03
C GLU A 239 16.97 7.92 2.52
N ARG A 240 18.21 8.37 2.32
CA ARG A 240 18.50 9.71 1.78
C ARG A 240 18.00 9.87 0.35
N ASP A 241 18.15 8.85 -0.48
CA ASP A 241 17.69 8.88 -1.87
C ASP A 241 16.16 8.88 -1.94
N ARG A 242 15.47 8.06 -1.12
CA ARG A 242 14.01 8.11 -0.94
C ARG A 242 13.52 9.49 -0.48
N GLU A 243 14.25 10.14 0.43
CA GLU A 243 13.91 11.50 0.89
C GLU A 243 14.04 12.54 -0.23
N ARG A 244 15.08 12.45 -1.07
CA ARG A 244 15.27 13.33 -2.22
C ARG A 244 14.14 13.18 -3.24
N ASP A 245 13.73 11.94 -3.50
CA ASP A 245 12.65 11.65 -4.44
C ASP A 245 11.27 12.10 -3.93
N SER A 246 10.96 11.90 -2.65
CA SER A 246 9.73 12.44 -2.04
C SER A 246 9.68 13.98 -2.16
N LYS A 247 10.80 14.67 -1.89
CA LYS A 247 10.90 16.13 -2.07
C LYS A 247 10.74 16.56 -3.53
N ARG A 248 11.25 15.78 -4.49
CA ARG A 248 11.09 16.05 -5.93
C ARG A 248 9.63 15.90 -6.36
N LYS A 249 8.95 14.83 -5.96
CA LYS A 249 7.53 14.58 -6.26
C LYS A 249 6.62 15.69 -5.71
N LYS A 250 6.84 16.10 -4.45
CA LYS A 250 6.09 17.21 -3.81
C LYS A 250 6.24 18.57 -4.52
N ARG A 251 7.34 18.79 -5.26
CA ARG A 251 7.53 20.01 -6.07
C ARG A 251 6.80 19.94 -7.41
N GLN A 252 6.69 18.75 -8.02
CA GLN A 252 5.99 18.57 -9.29
C GLN A 252 4.47 18.73 -9.14
N THR A 253 3.88 18.24 -8.05
CA THR A 253 2.43 18.34 -7.80
C THR A 253 1.96 19.75 -7.46
N ARG A 254 2.85 20.65 -7.00
CA ARG A 254 2.53 22.06 -6.71
C ARG A 254 2.65 23.00 -7.91
N GLY A 255 3.23 22.52 -9.02
CA GLY A 255 3.50 23.32 -10.22
C GLY A 255 2.52 23.10 -11.37
N ARG A 256 1.43 22.34 -11.15
CA ARG A 256 0.34 22.12 -12.09
C ARG A 256 -0.94 22.74 -11.55
#